data_AF-A0A357LKT7-F1
#
_entry.id   AF-A0A357LKT7-F1
#
_cell.length_a   1.000
_cell.length_b   1.000
_cell.length_c   1.000
_cell.angle_alpha   90.00
_cell.angle_beta   90.00
_cell.angle_gamma   90.00
#
_symmetry.space_group_name_H-M   'P 1'
#
loop_
_entity.id
_entity.type
_entity.pdbx_description
1 polymer ?
#
loop_
_entity_poly.entity_id
_entity_poly.type
_entity_poly.pdbx_seq_one_letter_code
_entity_poly.pdbx_strand_id
1 'polypeptide(L)' 'MQVPDNITLVKLPPYSPKLNPMENVWAYLWSNKHAISVFDTHEEILEKCA' A
#
# COMPACT_ATOMS: atom_id res chain seq x y z
N MET A 1 2.74 3.30 -23.06
CA MET A 1 2.80 4.11 -21.81
C MET A 1 4.23 4.62 -21.69
N GLN A 2 4.44 5.94 -21.74
CA GLN A 2 5.75 6.57 -21.60
C GLN A 2 5.86 7.19 -20.20
N VAL A 3 7.03 7.09 -19.58
CA VAL A 3 7.29 7.71 -18.27
C VAL A 3 7.54 9.21 -18.50
N PRO A 4 6.85 10.11 -17.80
CA PRO A 4 7.11 11.56 -17.88
C PRO A 4 8.53 11.92 -17.46
N ASP A 5 9.09 12.99 -18.05
CA ASP A 5 10.49 13.41 -17.81
C ASP A 5 10.80 13.77 -16.35
N ASN A 6 9.77 14.10 -15.55
CA ASN A 6 9.89 14.45 -14.14
C ASN A 6 9.75 13.25 -13.18
N ILE A 7 9.66 12.02 -13.70
CA ILE A 7 9.51 10.82 -12.87
C ILE A 7 10.65 9.84 -13.17
N THR A 8 11.39 9.47 -12.12
CA THR A 8 12.41 8.42 -12.20
C THR A 8 11.89 7.14 -11.54
N LEU A 9 11.95 6.03 -12.27
CA LEU A 9 11.58 4.72 -11.72
C LEU A 9 12.71 4.15 -10.86
N VAL A 10 12.37 3.76 -9.62
CA VAL A 10 13.30 3.07 -8.71
C VAL A 10 13.09 1.57 -8.83
N LYS A 11 14.16 0.84 -9.17
CA LYS A 11 14.12 -0.62 -9.20
C LYS A 11 14.32 -1.18 -7.80
N LEU A 12 13.34 -1.95 -7.34
CA LEU A 12 13.44 -2.68 -6.09
C LEU A 12 14.01 -4.09 -6.36
N PRO A 13 14.98 -4.56 -5.54
CA PRO A 13 15.48 -5.92 -5.67
C PRO A 13 14.39 -6.94 -5.28
N PRO A 14 14.39 -8.14 -5.87
CA PRO A 14 13.46 -9.19 -5.52
C PRO A 14 13.48 -9.52 -4.01
N TYR A 15 12.34 -9.93 -3.48
CA TYR A 15 12.19 -10.43 -2.10
C TYR A 15 12.69 -9.47 -1.00
N SER A 16 12.70 -8.17 -1.29
CA SER A 16 13.20 -7.14 -0.35
C SER A 16 12.08 -6.20 0.11
N PRO A 17 11.02 -6.71 0.78
CA PRO A 17 9.88 -5.89 1.18
C PRO A 17 10.31 -4.71 2.06
N LYS A 18 11.32 -4.90 2.92
CA LYS A 18 11.87 -3.84 3.79
C LYS A 18 12.36 -2.59 3.04
N LEU A 19 12.68 -2.71 1.75
CA LEU A 19 13.14 -1.58 0.92
C LEU A 19 12.00 -0.84 0.23
N ASN A 20 10.78 -1.40 0.24
CA ASN A 20 9.61 -0.74 -0.29
C ASN A 20 8.94 0.08 0.83
N PRO A 21 8.99 1.42 0.79
CA PRO A 21 8.41 2.25 1.86
C PRO A 21 6.89 2.07 2.01
N MET A 22 6.21 1.61 0.96
CA MET A 22 4.78 1.30 1.02
C MET A 22 4.46 0.15 1.99
N GLU A 23 5.39 -0.77 2.25
CA GLU A 23 5.19 -1.84 3.24
C GLU A 23 4.94 -1.30 4.65
N ASN A 24 5.55 -0.16 4.99
CA ASN A 24 5.30 0.49 6.29
C ASN A 24 3.87 1.04 6.37
N VAL A 25 3.38 1.63 5.27
CA VAL A 25 2.01 2.15 5.19
C VAL A 25 1.01 1.00 5.28
N TRP A 26 1.25 -0.10 4.55
CA TRP A 26 0.38 -1.28 4.61
C TRP A 26 0.38 -1.94 5.98
N ALA A 27 1.55 -2.08 6.63
CA ALA A 27 1.63 -2.59 7.99
C ALA A 27 0.82 -1.74 8.99
N TYR A 28 0.86 -0.42 8.85
CA TYR A 28 0.03 0.48 9.66
C TYR A 28 -1.46 0.28 9.40
N LEU A 29 -1.89 0.32 8.15
CA LEU A 29 -3.30 0.15 7.79
C LEU A 29 -3.84 -1.20 8.27
N TRP A 30 -3.08 -2.28 8.07
CA TRP A 30 -3.49 -3.61 8.49
C TRP A 30 -3.65 -3.69 10.01
N SER A 31 -2.67 -3.20 10.76
CA SER A 31 -2.66 -3.34 12.23
C SER A 31 -3.67 -2.41 12.92
N ASN A 32 -4.00 -1.26 12.33
CA ASN A 32 -4.78 -0.22 13.00
C ASN A 32 -6.18 -0.03 12.43
N LYS A 33 -6.38 -0.28 11.13
CA LYS A 33 -7.62 0.06 10.41
C LYS A 33 -8.39 -1.18 9.93
N HIS A 34 -7.70 -2.28 9.62
CA HIS A 34 -8.30 -3.50 9.06
C HIS A 34 -8.18 -4.74 9.95
N ALA A 35 -7.51 -4.65 11.10
CA ALA A 35 -7.30 -5.80 11.96
C ALA A 35 -8.65 -6.40 12.41
N ILE A 36 -8.81 -7.72 12.20
CA ILE A 36 -9.94 -8.53 12.69
C ILE A 36 -11.30 -7.95 12.25
N SER A 37 -11.39 -7.49 11.00
CA SER A 37 -12.62 -6.94 10.41
C SER A 37 -13.00 -7.73 9.15
N VAL A 38 -14.31 -7.90 8.94
CA VAL A 38 -14.89 -8.45 7.70
C VAL A 38 -15.70 -7.31 7.06
N PHE A 39 -15.56 -7.16 5.75
CA PHE A 39 -16.19 -6.09 4.97
C PHE A 39 -17.06 -6.71 3.88
N ASP A 40 -18.27 -6.17 3.68
CA ASP A 40 -19.21 -6.67 2.69
C ASP A 40 -19.02 -5.98 1.32
N THR A 41 -18.48 -4.76 1.33
CA THR A 41 -18.28 -3.95 0.12
C THR A 41 -16.88 -3.34 0.06
N HIS A 42 -16.47 -2.92 -1.15
CA HIS A 42 -15.17 -2.28 -1.34
C HIS A 42 -15.12 -0.88 -0.72
N GLU A 43 -16.26 -0.18 -0.76
CA GLU A 43 -16.42 1.17 -0.22
C GLU A 43 -16.16 1.19 1.29
N GLU A 44 -16.63 0.17 2.03
CA GLU A 44 -16.35 0.01 3.47
C GLU A 44 -14.85 -0.12 3.77
N ILE A 45 -14.10 -0.80 2.91
CA ILE A 45 -12.64 -0.92 3.03
C ILE A 45 -11.99 0.46 2.86
N LEU A 46 -12.44 1.23 1.87
CA LEU A 46 -11.89 2.56 1.61
C LEU A 46 -12.23 3.57 2.71
N GLU A 47 -13.44 3.52 3.27
CA GLU A 47 -13.84 4.39 4.39
C GLU A 47 -12.92 4.19 5.61
N LYS A 48 -12.49 2.95 5.89
CA LYS A 48 -11.56 2.67 6.98
C LYS A 48 -10.12 3.15 6.75
N CYS A 49 -9.74 3.40 5.50
CA CYS A 49 -8.41 3.92 5.15
C CYS A 49 -8.27 5.44 5.38
N ALA A 50 -9.37 6.16 5.59
CA ALA A 50 -9.37 7.60 5.91
C ALA A 50 -9.00 7.87 7.39
#